data_AF-A0A2N7R9V1-F1
#
_entry.id   AF-A0A2N7R9V1-F1
#
_cell.length_a   1.000
_cell.length_b   1.000
_cell.length_c   1.000
_cell.angle_alpha   90.00
_cell.angle_beta   90.00
_cell.angle_gamma   90.00
#
_symmetry.space_group_name_H-M   'P 1'
#
loop_
_entity.id
_entity.type
_entity.pdbx_description
1 polymer ?
#
loop_
_entity_poly.entity_id
_entity_poly.type
_entity_poly.pdbx_seq_one_letter_code
_entity_poly.pdbx_strand_id
1 'polypeptide(L)'
;MRQLELPATIFYGDGTWEIVNLSPKTIRGDILKNYPLGNPMHGFTLAIESDYLARKHNLEHGLQTELNLIDSRHPPLTNPTPDTWLNKATNIVNELLFQKNAELQQKLRDVQTARQHSKLQATYDAMLLNEQIANLQNRQTKLYAEIARRQAEALAQQQAAEAARQAEEAQRREHVHQAALAEAKRLQEEKNRIAAEAEAKRIDDYKRAVAYVADANKYILEKYGANLHQVVMDLQKDVSGKKIRSYNDALQTFEQVRTNPKARLSAQDTRAVVDALNALDKATYADNVNRLAKGFGVTGKIVQAHSVIDKTVVGFREGNWKPLMLELESIAAGMGAGALLAVIAAYSFPALAITVPGIVVVGLLIALAAAYLSADNVEKINTLILDQFNSASTKG
;
A
#
# COMPACT_ATOMS: atom_id res chain seq x y z
N MET A 1 4.25 23.92 77.30
CA MET A 1 4.58 22.52 76.94
C MET A 1 5.89 22.15 77.64
N ARG A 2 5.93 21.06 78.41
CA ARG A 2 7.16 20.57 79.05
C ARG A 2 8.14 20.21 77.94
N GLN A 3 9.28 20.90 77.87
CA GLN A 3 10.40 20.46 77.03
C GLN A 3 10.79 19.07 77.54
N LEU A 4 10.59 18.03 76.72
CA LEU A 4 11.23 16.76 76.97
C LEU A 4 12.73 17.01 76.93
N GLU A 5 13.38 16.90 78.08
CA GLU A 5 14.84 16.89 78.19
C GLU A 5 15.31 15.58 77.55
N LEU A 6 15.66 15.64 76.26
CA LEU A 6 16.08 14.45 75.52
C LEU A 6 17.49 14.06 75.96
N PRO A 7 17.71 12.82 76.43
CA PRO A 7 19.07 12.29 76.56
C PRO A 7 19.76 12.33 75.19
N ALA A 8 21.01 12.74 75.15
CA ALA A 8 21.83 12.69 73.94
C ALA A 8 22.77 11.49 73.98
N THR A 9 23.04 10.88 72.83
CA THR A 9 23.87 9.66 72.76
C THR A 9 25.26 9.99 72.24
N ILE A 10 26.29 9.56 72.97
CA ILE A 10 27.68 9.52 72.48
C ILE A 10 27.90 8.19 71.78
N PHE A 11 28.58 8.23 70.63
CA PHE A 11 29.08 7.03 69.96
C PHE A 11 30.60 7.01 70.02
N TYR A 12 31.15 5.88 70.45
CA TYR A 12 32.59 5.65 70.54
C TYR A 12 33.11 4.91 69.29
N GLY A 13 34.40 5.06 68.99
CA GLY A 13 35.02 4.46 67.80
C GLY A 13 35.07 2.94 67.79
N ASP A 14 34.75 2.30 68.91
CA ASP A 14 34.61 0.85 69.08
C ASP A 14 33.17 0.33 68.90
N GLY A 15 32.22 1.22 68.55
CA GLY A 15 30.82 0.89 68.34
C GLY A 15 29.96 0.88 69.60
N THR A 16 30.53 1.20 70.77
CA THR A 16 29.76 1.37 72.00
C THR A 16 29.04 2.73 72.03
N TRP A 17 27.98 2.84 72.84
CA TRP A 17 27.21 4.07 72.99
C TRP A 17 26.83 4.32 74.45
N GLU A 18 26.67 5.60 74.79
CA GLU A 18 26.29 6.02 76.14
C GLU A 18 25.27 7.17 76.09
N ILE A 19 24.31 7.14 77.03
CA ILE A 19 23.33 8.20 77.20
C ILE A 19 23.87 9.28 78.14
N VAL A 20 23.97 10.51 77.63
CA VAL A 20 24.32 11.71 78.38
C VAL A 20 23.05 12.46 78.77
N ASN A 21 22.87 12.67 80.08
CA ASN A 21 21.80 13.51 80.59
C ASN A 21 22.13 15.00 80.37
N LEU A 22 21.38 15.66 79.49
CA LEU A 22 21.50 17.08 79.19
C LEU A 22 20.58 17.97 80.06
N SER A 23 20.34 17.62 81.33
CA SER A 23 19.47 18.39 82.23
C SER A 23 20.21 19.54 82.90
N PRO A 24 19.98 20.81 82.51
CA PRO A 24 20.65 21.95 83.13
C PRO A 24 20.21 22.13 84.60
N LYS A 25 18.98 21.69 84.93
CA LYS A 25 18.42 21.73 86.29
C LYS A 25 19.16 20.81 87.24
N THR A 26 19.49 19.60 86.78
CA THR A 26 20.26 18.62 87.56
C THR A 26 21.65 19.18 87.88
N ILE A 27 22.33 19.73 86.87
CA ILE A 27 23.67 20.33 87.02
C ILE A 27 23.65 21.57 87.92
N ARG A 28 22.64 22.44 87.81
CA ARG A 28 22.45 23.58 88.72
C ARG A 28 22.22 23.14 90.16
N GLY A 29 21.46 22.07 90.38
CA GLY A 29 21.27 21.45 91.68
C GLY A 29 22.59 20.95 92.29
N ASP A 30 23.44 20.32 91.48
CA ASP A 30 24.77 19.87 91.92
C ASP A 30 25.73 21.03 92.22
N ILE A 31 25.65 22.14 91.48
CA ILE A 31 26.39 23.37 91.80
C ILE A 31 25.93 23.91 93.17
N LEU A 32 24.63 24.00 93.43
CA LEU A 32 24.09 24.49 94.70
C LEU A 32 24.46 23.59 95.89
N LYS A 33 24.48 22.27 95.71
CA LYS A 33 24.92 21.32 96.76
C LYS A 33 26.39 21.51 97.15
N ASN A 34 27.24 21.90 96.20
CA ASN A 34 28.66 22.18 96.46
C ASN A 34 28.89 23.56 97.12
N TYR A 35 27.87 24.43 97.17
CA TYR A 35 27.91 25.75 97.79
C TYR A 35 26.65 26.00 98.66
N PRO A 36 26.57 25.41 99.86
CA PRO A 36 25.35 25.40 100.70
C PRO A 36 24.92 26.78 101.22
N LEU A 37 25.84 27.76 101.21
CA LEU A 37 25.55 29.17 101.57
C LEU A 37 25.07 30.01 100.37
N GLY A 38 24.90 29.40 99.20
CA GLY A 38 24.49 30.05 97.95
C GLY A 38 25.59 29.98 96.88
N ASN A 39 25.19 30.00 95.61
CA ASN A 39 26.11 29.95 94.47
C ASN A 39 26.91 31.28 94.37
N PRO A 40 28.23 31.27 94.61
CA PRO A 40 29.06 32.49 94.58
C PRO A 40 29.17 33.08 93.16
N MET A 41 28.86 32.29 92.13
CA MET A 41 28.90 32.66 90.71
C MET A 41 27.50 32.66 90.09
N HIS A 42 26.46 33.05 90.85
CA HIS A 42 25.08 33.07 90.36
C HIS A 42 24.90 33.92 89.10
N GLY A 43 25.52 35.10 89.03
CA GLY A 43 25.50 35.96 87.84
C GLY A 43 26.10 35.29 86.61
N PHE A 44 27.16 34.48 86.78
CA PHE A 44 27.76 33.71 85.68
C PHE A 44 26.84 32.58 85.20
N THR A 45 26.16 31.89 86.11
CA THR A 45 25.14 30.88 85.76
C THR A 45 23.98 31.49 84.94
N LEU A 46 23.52 32.70 85.30
CA LEU A 46 22.49 33.42 84.55
C LEU A 46 23.01 33.91 83.18
N ALA A 47 24.26 34.37 83.11
CA ALA A 47 24.88 34.79 81.86
C ALA A 47 24.99 33.64 80.84
N ILE A 48 25.36 32.42 81.28
CA ILE A 48 25.38 31.22 80.44
C ILE A 48 23.99 30.92 79.87
N GLU A 49 22.94 30.99 80.69
CA GLU A 49 21.57 30.77 80.23
C GLU A 49 21.07 31.85 79.26
N SER A 50 21.37 33.11 79.55
CA SER A 50 21.02 34.22 78.67
C SER A 50 21.71 34.12 77.31
N ASP A 51 22.99 33.72 77.26
CA ASP A 51 23.71 33.49 76.01
C ASP A 51 23.09 32.36 75.20
N TYR A 52 22.76 31.22 75.84
CA TYR A 52 22.03 30.13 75.20
C TYR A 52 20.69 30.60 74.63
N LEU A 53 19.87 31.32 75.41
CA LEU A 53 18.58 31.83 74.96
C LEU A 53 18.71 32.82 73.79
N ALA A 54 19.71 33.71 73.81
CA ALA A 54 19.97 34.65 72.74
C ALA A 54 20.39 33.94 71.43
N ARG A 55 21.28 32.95 71.52
CA ARG A 55 21.70 32.14 70.36
C ARG A 55 20.57 31.29 69.81
N LYS A 56 19.73 30.73 70.69
CA LYS A 56 18.54 29.98 70.31
C LYS A 56 17.50 30.86 69.61
N HIS A 57 17.29 32.08 70.08
CA HIS A 57 16.40 33.03 69.41
C HIS A 57 16.87 33.33 67.98
N ASN A 58 18.19 33.41 67.75
CA ASN A 58 18.80 33.73 66.46
C ASN A 58 19.28 32.49 65.68
N LEU A 59 18.78 31.29 66.02
CA LEU A 59 19.24 30.00 65.50
C LEU A 59 19.24 29.96 63.96
N GLU A 60 18.13 30.35 63.34
CA GLU A 60 17.96 30.27 61.89
C GLU A 60 18.89 31.22 61.14
N HIS A 61 19.00 32.47 61.61
CA HIS A 61 19.90 33.46 61.03
C HIS A 61 21.37 33.02 61.17
N GLY A 62 21.74 32.48 62.34
CA GLY A 62 23.06 31.92 62.58
C GLY A 62 23.39 30.80 61.60
N LEU A 63 22.49 29.81 61.47
CA LEU A 63 22.66 28.71 60.53
C LEU A 63 22.72 29.16 59.08
N GLN A 64 21.92 30.15 58.68
CA GLN A 64 21.97 30.67 57.32
C GLN A 64 23.33 31.34 57.03
N THR A 65 23.90 32.02 58.01
CA THR A 65 25.24 32.62 57.89
C THR A 65 26.30 31.53 57.72
N GLU A 66 26.23 30.46 58.52
CA GLU A 66 27.15 29.31 58.41
C GLU A 66 27.02 28.59 57.06
N LEU A 67 25.79 28.42 56.55
CA LEU A 67 25.56 27.87 55.22
C LEU A 67 26.14 28.75 54.11
N ASN A 68 26.00 30.08 54.21
CA ASN A 68 26.60 31.02 53.24
C ASN A 68 28.13 30.95 53.27
N LEU A 69 28.73 30.76 54.46
CA LEU A 69 30.17 30.58 54.59
C LEU A 69 30.64 29.28 53.93
N ILE A 70 29.91 28.18 54.09
CA ILE A 70 30.22 26.94 53.39
C ILE A 70 30.05 27.14 51.88
N ASP A 71 28.94 27.72 51.42
CA ASP A 71 28.68 28.00 50.00
C ASP A 71 29.83 28.80 49.35
N SER A 72 30.40 29.77 50.05
CA SER A 72 31.54 30.57 49.55
C SER A 72 32.80 29.75 49.24
N ARG A 73 32.93 28.54 49.82
CA ARG A 73 34.04 27.62 49.55
C ARG A 73 33.77 26.72 48.35
N HIS A 74 32.52 26.63 47.90
CA HIS A 74 32.16 25.84 46.72
C HIS A 74 32.33 26.68 45.45
N PRO A 75 32.80 26.08 44.33
CA PRO A 75 32.88 26.78 43.06
C PRO A 75 31.54 27.42 42.65
N PRO A 76 31.57 28.56 41.93
CA PRO A 76 30.36 29.15 41.38
C PRO A 76 29.77 28.22 40.31
N LEU A 77 28.44 28.13 40.26
CA LEU A 77 27.75 27.36 39.23
C LEU A 77 27.78 28.11 37.91
N THR A 78 28.25 27.45 36.85
CA THR A 78 28.16 27.93 35.46
C THR A 78 26.84 27.45 34.85
N ASN A 79 25.98 28.38 34.41
CA ASN A 79 24.62 28.11 33.91
C ASN A 79 23.76 27.31 34.90
N PRO A 80 23.38 27.92 36.05
CA PRO A 80 22.65 27.22 37.09
C PRO A 80 21.29 26.74 36.58
N THR A 81 21.12 25.43 36.53
CA THR A 81 19.80 24.79 36.43
C THR A 81 19.27 24.52 37.85
N PRO A 82 17.95 24.42 38.03
CA PRO A 82 17.38 24.06 39.32
C PRO A 82 17.99 22.79 39.94
N ASP A 83 18.32 21.78 39.13
CA ASP A 83 18.92 20.53 39.61
C ASP A 83 20.37 20.73 40.07
N THR A 84 21.17 21.50 39.31
CA THR A 84 22.55 21.82 39.72
C THR A 84 22.58 22.66 41.00
N TRP A 85 21.62 23.55 41.18
CA TRP A 85 21.46 24.33 42.41
C TRP A 85 21.00 23.46 43.59
N LEU A 86 20.00 22.59 43.41
CA LEU A 86 19.52 21.68 44.46
C LEU A 86 20.61 20.71 44.93
N ASN A 87 21.41 20.18 44.00
CA ASN A 87 22.55 19.31 44.33
C ASN A 87 23.60 20.05 45.14
N LYS A 88 23.95 21.28 44.73
CA LYS A 88 24.89 22.13 45.47
C LYS A 88 24.37 22.45 46.87
N ALA A 89 23.11 22.87 47.00
CA ALA A 89 22.47 23.17 48.28
C ALA A 89 22.43 21.93 49.21
N THR A 90 22.13 20.76 48.66
CA THR A 90 22.15 19.49 49.40
C THR A 90 23.55 19.17 49.94
N ASN A 91 24.59 19.34 49.12
CA ASN A 91 25.97 19.11 49.54
C ASN A 91 26.38 20.08 50.67
N ILE A 92 26.03 21.35 50.55
CA ILE A 92 26.31 22.38 51.57
C ILE A 92 25.63 22.02 52.90
N VAL A 93 24.34 21.65 52.86
CA VAL A 93 23.60 21.25 54.07
C VAL A 93 24.19 19.99 54.69
N ASN A 94 24.57 19.00 53.87
CA ASN A 94 25.19 17.76 54.35
C ASN A 94 26.56 18.02 55.00
N GLU A 95 27.36 18.91 54.42
CA GLU A 95 28.65 19.30 54.97
C GLU A 95 28.50 19.98 56.33
N LEU A 96 27.58 20.95 56.46
CA LEU A 96 27.32 21.60 57.74
C LEU A 96 26.75 20.62 58.77
N LEU A 97 25.82 19.76 58.36
CA LEU A 97 25.24 18.74 59.23
C LEU A 97 26.32 17.79 59.74
N PHE A 98 27.27 17.38 58.91
CA PHE A 98 28.41 16.57 59.32
C PHE A 98 29.29 17.29 60.34
N GLN A 99 29.64 18.56 60.08
CA GLN A 99 30.43 19.39 61.01
C GLN A 99 29.72 19.52 62.37
N LYS A 100 28.43 19.84 62.39
CA LYS A 100 27.63 19.99 63.62
C LYS A 100 27.49 18.68 64.41
N ASN A 101 27.34 17.55 63.72
CA ASN A 101 27.33 16.25 64.39
C ASN A 101 28.69 15.93 65.04
N ALA A 102 29.80 16.25 64.37
CA ALA A 102 31.13 16.08 64.96
C ALA A 102 31.35 16.99 66.17
N GLU A 103 30.94 18.26 66.08
CA GLU A 103 30.96 19.22 67.20
C GLU A 103 30.11 18.73 68.38
N LEU A 104 28.91 18.21 68.11
CA LEU A 104 28.04 17.65 69.14
C LEU A 104 28.72 16.49 69.85
N GLN A 105 29.32 15.54 69.13
CA GLN A 105 30.02 14.42 69.74
C GLN A 105 31.18 14.87 70.63
N GLN A 106 31.92 15.91 70.23
CA GLN A 106 32.95 16.51 71.08
C GLN A 106 32.35 17.16 72.32
N LYS A 107 31.28 17.96 72.18
CA LYS A 107 30.64 18.66 73.31
C LYS A 107 30.01 17.69 74.30
N LEU A 108 29.47 16.57 73.85
CA LEU A 108 28.97 15.54 74.75
C LEU A 108 30.08 14.91 75.60
N ARG A 109 31.29 14.71 75.06
CA ARG A 109 32.48 14.30 75.84
C ARG A 109 32.88 15.35 76.88
N ASP A 110 32.81 16.63 76.50
CA ASP A 110 33.09 17.73 77.44
C ASP A 110 32.08 17.75 78.60
N VAL A 111 30.79 17.47 78.34
CA VAL A 111 29.74 17.35 79.39
C VAL A 111 30.06 16.24 80.39
N GLN A 112 30.65 15.13 79.95
CA GLN A 112 31.02 14.03 80.83
C GLN A 112 32.22 14.34 81.71
N THR A 113 33.23 15.00 81.14
CA THR A 113 34.53 15.25 81.81
C THR A 113 34.54 16.52 82.65
N ALA A 114 33.76 17.54 82.27
CA ALA A 114 33.70 18.82 82.97
C ALA A 114 32.95 18.74 84.31
N ARG A 115 33.24 19.72 85.19
CA ARG A 115 32.57 19.87 86.49
C ARG A 115 31.91 21.24 86.61
N GLN A 116 30.87 21.33 87.45
CA GLN A 116 30.21 22.57 87.86
C GLN A 116 29.84 23.49 86.67
N HIS A 117 30.28 24.74 86.65
CA HIS A 117 29.86 25.74 85.66
C HIS A 117 30.31 25.39 84.23
N SER A 118 31.48 24.78 84.04
CA SER A 118 31.94 24.32 82.72
C SER A 118 31.07 23.20 82.17
N LYS A 119 30.58 22.31 83.04
CA LYS A 119 29.61 21.27 82.67
C LYS A 119 28.28 21.90 82.24
N LEU A 120 27.80 22.90 82.97
CA LEU A 120 26.57 23.63 82.64
C LEU A 120 26.66 24.30 81.27
N GLN A 121 27.78 24.97 80.97
CA GLN A 121 28.02 25.60 79.67
C GLN A 121 28.05 24.56 78.54
N ALA A 122 28.80 23.46 78.71
CA ALA A 122 28.87 22.37 77.73
C ALA A 122 27.49 21.73 77.47
N THR A 123 26.63 21.65 78.50
CA THR A 123 25.26 21.15 78.35
C THR A 123 24.40 22.07 77.49
N TYR A 124 24.44 23.39 77.72
CA TYR A 124 23.71 24.34 76.88
C TYR A 124 24.24 24.38 75.43
N ASP A 125 25.56 24.30 75.24
CA ASP A 125 26.17 24.19 73.91
C ASP A 125 25.67 22.93 73.17
N ALA A 126 25.65 21.77 73.84
CA ALA A 126 25.15 20.52 73.26
C ALA A 126 23.66 20.59 72.92
N MET A 127 22.84 21.22 73.77
CA MET A 127 21.42 21.46 73.48
C MET A 127 21.22 22.35 72.25
N LEU A 128 22.01 23.42 72.10
CA LEU A 128 21.94 24.30 70.92
C LEU A 128 22.35 23.55 69.64
N LEU A 129 23.40 22.73 69.71
CA LEU A 129 23.84 21.90 68.58
C LEU A 129 22.77 20.89 68.15
N ASN A 130 22.06 20.27 69.11
CA ASN A 130 20.93 19.40 68.79
C ASN A 130 19.82 20.13 68.02
N GLU A 131 19.48 21.37 68.42
CA GLU A 131 18.48 22.18 67.72
C GLU A 131 18.97 22.61 66.32
N GLN A 132 20.26 22.92 66.18
CA GLN A 132 20.89 23.23 64.89
C GLN A 132 20.82 22.03 63.93
N ILE A 133 21.18 20.83 64.41
CA ILE A 133 21.13 19.57 63.65
C ILE A 133 19.69 19.28 63.21
N ALA A 134 18.70 19.43 64.10
CA ALA A 134 17.30 19.21 63.76
C ALA A 134 16.79 20.17 62.67
N ASN A 135 17.20 21.45 62.70
CA ASN A 135 16.86 22.42 61.64
C ASN A 135 17.49 22.02 60.29
N LEU A 136 18.77 21.64 60.29
CA LEU A 136 19.48 21.21 59.09
C LEU A 136 18.89 19.91 58.51
N GLN A 137 18.49 18.95 59.35
CA GLN A 137 17.78 17.74 58.92
C GLN A 137 16.44 18.08 58.25
N ASN A 138 15.68 19.04 58.78
CA ASN A 138 14.44 19.50 58.16
C ASN A 138 14.70 20.11 56.76
N ARG A 139 15.73 20.97 56.64
CA ARG A 139 16.16 21.55 55.35
C ARG A 139 16.59 20.46 54.37
N GLN A 140 17.35 19.47 54.82
CA GLN A 140 17.76 18.32 54.03
C GLN A 140 16.55 17.53 53.50
N THR A 141 15.56 17.24 54.36
CA THR A 141 14.32 16.55 53.94
C THR A 141 13.58 17.34 52.85
N LYS A 142 13.48 18.66 52.98
CA LYS A 142 12.84 19.52 51.97
C LYS A 142 13.58 19.50 50.63
N LEU A 143 14.91 19.55 50.66
CA LEU A 143 15.74 19.47 49.45
C LEU A 143 15.55 18.13 48.73
N TYR A 144 15.56 17.01 49.46
CA TYR A 144 15.31 15.70 48.86
C TYR A 144 13.90 15.55 48.30
N ALA A 145 12.88 16.09 48.98
CA ALA A 145 11.51 16.10 48.47
C ALA A 145 11.40 16.89 47.16
N GLU A 146 12.06 18.03 47.05
CA GLU A 146 12.07 18.84 45.83
C GLU A 146 12.80 18.14 44.67
N ILE A 147 13.93 17.48 44.94
CA ILE A 147 14.64 16.66 43.94
C ILE A 147 13.74 15.53 43.43
N ALA A 148 13.09 14.79 44.34
CA ALA A 148 12.21 13.68 43.98
C ALA A 148 11.02 14.16 43.13
N ARG A 149 10.42 15.30 43.50
CA ARG A 149 9.34 15.92 42.74
C ARG A 149 9.78 16.25 41.32
N ARG A 150 10.94 16.89 41.14
CA ARG A 150 11.45 17.26 39.80
C ARG A 150 11.76 16.05 38.93
N GLN A 151 12.31 15.00 39.52
CA GLN A 151 12.55 13.74 38.81
C GLN A 151 11.23 13.10 38.34
N ALA A 152 10.19 13.12 39.18
CA ALA A 152 8.88 12.62 38.81
C ALA A 152 8.22 13.46 37.70
N GLU A 153 8.31 14.80 37.78
CA GLU A 153 7.81 15.71 36.74
C GLU A 153 8.53 15.47 35.39
N ALA A 154 9.86 15.30 35.41
CA ALA A 154 10.63 15.01 34.20
C ALA A 154 10.25 13.67 33.56
N LEU A 155 10.06 12.62 34.37
CA LEU A 155 9.64 11.31 33.88
C LEU A 155 8.22 11.38 33.27
N ALA A 156 7.29 12.07 33.94
CA ALA A 156 5.94 12.26 33.43
C ALA A 156 5.92 13.03 32.11
N GLN A 157 6.76 14.07 31.97
CA GLN A 157 6.91 14.81 30.71
C GLN A 157 7.49 13.94 29.58
N GLN A 158 8.49 13.11 29.87
CA GLN A 158 9.03 12.17 28.88
C GLN A 158 7.99 11.17 28.41
N GLN A 159 7.24 10.56 29.33
CA GLN A 159 6.17 9.62 29.01
C GLN A 159 5.05 10.28 28.19
N ALA A 160 4.66 11.52 28.54
CA ALA A 160 3.68 12.28 27.77
C ALA A 160 4.18 12.61 26.35
N ALA A 161 5.44 12.98 26.20
CA ALA A 161 6.05 13.26 24.89
C ALA A 161 6.18 11.98 24.03
N GLU A 162 6.49 10.83 24.64
CA GLU A 162 6.49 9.54 23.95
C GLU A 162 5.09 9.11 23.51
N ALA A 163 4.10 9.22 24.40
CA ALA A 163 2.70 8.93 24.07
C ALA A 163 2.18 9.84 22.94
N ALA A 164 2.52 11.14 22.95
CA ALA A 164 2.18 12.06 21.88
C ALA A 164 2.81 11.67 20.53
N ARG A 165 4.10 11.30 20.54
CA ARG A 165 4.80 10.80 19.32
C ARG A 165 4.15 9.53 18.77
N GLN A 166 3.82 8.57 19.65
CA GLN A 166 3.15 7.34 19.25
C GLN A 166 1.75 7.59 18.68
N ALA A 167 0.99 8.51 19.26
CA ALA A 167 -0.32 8.91 18.74
C ALA A 167 -0.22 9.55 17.35
N GLU A 168 0.76 10.44 17.14
CA GLU A 168 1.00 11.08 15.84
C GLU A 168 1.47 10.06 14.78
N GLU A 169 2.32 9.10 15.15
CA GLU A 169 2.70 7.99 14.26
C GLU A 169 1.51 7.09 13.92
N ALA A 170 0.65 6.77 14.88
CA ALA A 170 -0.55 5.97 14.64
C ALA A 170 -1.50 6.67 13.66
N GLN A 171 -1.74 7.97 13.84
CA GLN A 171 -2.54 8.78 12.92
C GLN A 171 -1.92 8.83 11.51
N ARG A 172 -0.60 9.00 11.40
CA ARG A 172 0.09 8.95 10.11
C ARG A 172 -0.05 7.59 9.43
N ARG A 173 0.11 6.49 10.18
CA ARG A 173 -0.07 5.13 9.64
C ARG A 173 -1.49 4.90 9.14
N GLU A 174 -2.49 5.37 9.88
CA GLU A 174 -3.89 5.27 9.47
C GLU A 174 -4.17 6.09 8.21
N HIS A 175 -3.68 7.32 8.13
CA HIS A 175 -3.83 8.15 6.93
C HIS A 175 -3.16 7.52 5.69
N VAL A 176 -1.95 6.98 5.85
CA VAL A 176 -1.25 6.26 4.77
C VAL A 176 -2.04 5.01 4.35
N HIS A 177 -2.59 4.25 5.31
CA HIS A 177 -3.41 3.08 5.02
C HIS A 177 -4.69 3.44 4.25
N GLN A 178 -5.40 4.49 4.68
CA GLN A 178 -6.60 4.97 4.00
C GLN A 178 -6.30 5.47 2.58
N ALA A 179 -5.18 6.21 2.40
CA ALA A 179 -4.73 6.64 1.09
C ALA A 179 -4.43 5.45 0.15
N ALA A 180 -3.74 4.42 0.67
CA ALA A 180 -3.46 3.20 -0.09
C ALA A 180 -4.73 2.44 -0.49
N LEU A 181 -5.73 2.35 0.40
CA LEU A 181 -7.03 1.75 0.08
C LEU A 181 -7.78 2.54 -1.00
N ALA A 182 -7.75 3.87 -0.94
CA ALA A 182 -8.37 4.73 -1.94
C ALA A 182 -7.68 4.60 -3.31
N GLU A 183 -6.35 4.51 -3.35
CA GLU A 183 -5.60 4.29 -4.58
C GLU A 183 -5.88 2.90 -5.18
N ALA A 184 -5.87 1.84 -4.35
CA ALA A 184 -6.19 0.49 -4.80
C ALA A 184 -7.61 0.41 -5.40
N LYS A 185 -8.58 1.10 -4.80
CA LYS A 185 -9.95 1.19 -5.33
C LYS A 185 -9.99 1.90 -6.68
N ARG A 186 -9.30 3.03 -6.83
CA ARG A 186 -9.20 3.75 -8.12
C ARG A 186 -8.58 2.89 -9.22
N LEU A 187 -7.51 2.17 -8.92
CA LEU A 187 -6.87 1.27 -9.87
C LEU A 187 -7.81 0.13 -10.29
N GLN A 188 -8.61 -0.39 -9.36
CA GLN A 188 -9.58 -1.43 -9.68
C GLN A 188 -10.73 -0.90 -10.54
N GLU A 189 -11.26 0.28 -10.23
CA GLU A 189 -12.28 0.95 -11.04
C GLU A 189 -11.78 1.25 -12.46
N GLU A 190 -10.55 1.72 -12.60
CA GLU A 190 -9.91 1.96 -13.89
C GLU A 190 -9.76 0.67 -14.72
N LYS A 191 -9.28 -0.41 -14.09
CA LYS A 191 -9.18 -1.74 -14.74
C LYS A 191 -10.54 -2.24 -15.22
N ASN A 192 -11.57 -2.10 -14.38
CA ASN A 192 -12.93 -2.50 -14.72
C ASN A 192 -13.47 -1.66 -15.89
N ARG A 193 -13.19 -0.35 -15.92
CA ARG A 193 -13.57 0.52 -17.03
C ARG A 193 -12.90 0.11 -18.34
N ILE A 194 -11.58 -0.10 -18.32
CA ILE A 194 -10.84 -0.55 -19.51
C ILE A 194 -11.37 -1.90 -20.02
N ALA A 195 -11.64 -2.84 -19.12
CA ALA A 195 -12.20 -4.15 -19.48
C ALA A 195 -13.60 -4.01 -20.12
N ALA A 196 -14.47 -3.18 -19.52
CA ALA A 196 -15.80 -2.91 -20.05
C ALA A 196 -15.77 -2.20 -21.43
N GLU A 197 -14.88 -1.23 -21.61
CA GLU A 197 -14.68 -0.55 -22.90
C GLU A 197 -14.15 -1.51 -23.97
N ALA A 198 -13.18 -2.36 -23.62
CA ALA A 198 -12.66 -3.38 -24.52
C ALA A 198 -13.74 -4.38 -24.93
N GLU A 199 -14.58 -4.83 -23.99
CA GLU A 199 -15.71 -5.71 -24.26
C GLU A 199 -16.77 -5.03 -25.13
N ALA A 200 -17.15 -3.79 -24.82
CA ALA A 200 -18.08 -3.00 -25.63
C ALA A 200 -17.59 -2.83 -27.06
N LYS A 201 -16.28 -2.54 -27.25
CA LYS A 201 -15.67 -2.45 -28.57
C LYS A 201 -15.67 -3.78 -29.31
N ARG A 202 -15.42 -4.90 -28.61
CA ARG A 202 -15.52 -6.24 -29.22
C ARG A 202 -16.95 -6.55 -29.67
N ILE A 203 -17.95 -6.20 -28.87
CA ILE A 203 -19.37 -6.36 -29.22
C ILE A 203 -19.73 -5.49 -30.43
N ASP A 204 -19.32 -4.22 -30.43
CA ASP A 204 -19.56 -3.31 -31.54
C ASP A 204 -18.90 -3.79 -32.84
N ASP A 205 -17.63 -4.19 -32.79
CA ASP A 205 -16.95 -4.74 -33.96
C ASP A 205 -17.64 -6.00 -34.48
N TYR A 206 -18.16 -6.86 -33.59
CA TYR A 206 -18.91 -8.05 -33.99
C TYR A 206 -20.24 -7.68 -34.64
N LYS A 207 -20.99 -6.72 -34.06
CA LYS A 207 -22.22 -6.18 -34.67
C LYS A 207 -21.97 -5.63 -36.06
N ARG A 208 -20.89 -4.87 -36.25
CA ARG A 208 -20.48 -4.35 -37.57
C ARG A 208 -20.14 -5.47 -38.55
N ALA A 209 -19.47 -6.53 -38.10
CA ALA A 209 -19.17 -7.69 -38.93
C ALA A 209 -20.44 -8.47 -39.35
N VAL A 210 -21.39 -8.65 -38.43
CA VAL A 210 -22.70 -9.27 -38.73
C VAL A 210 -23.50 -8.41 -39.70
N ALA A 211 -23.54 -7.08 -39.52
CA ALA A 211 -24.17 -6.15 -40.46
C ALA A 211 -23.53 -6.25 -41.85
N TYR A 212 -22.19 -6.37 -41.92
CA TYR A 212 -21.47 -6.56 -43.17
C TYR A 212 -21.86 -7.87 -43.90
N VAL A 213 -22.08 -8.96 -43.17
CA VAL A 213 -22.62 -10.21 -43.74
C VAL A 213 -24.04 -9.99 -44.29
N ALA A 214 -24.89 -9.25 -43.58
CA ALA A 214 -26.23 -8.92 -44.05
C ALA A 214 -26.21 -8.07 -45.32
N ASP A 215 -25.30 -7.09 -45.42
CA ASP A 215 -25.11 -6.27 -46.62
C ASP A 215 -24.60 -7.11 -47.80
N ALA A 216 -23.65 -8.03 -47.56
CA ALA A 216 -23.19 -8.98 -48.57
C ALA A 216 -24.35 -9.84 -49.11
N ASN A 217 -25.18 -10.35 -48.20
CA ASN A 217 -26.36 -11.14 -48.53
C ASN A 217 -27.38 -10.35 -49.37
N LYS A 218 -27.64 -9.10 -49.00
CA LYS A 218 -28.49 -8.19 -49.77
C LYS A 218 -27.91 -7.92 -51.16
N TYR A 219 -26.60 -7.66 -51.25
CA TYR A 219 -25.93 -7.48 -52.53
C TYR A 219 -26.04 -8.73 -53.41
N ILE A 220 -25.86 -9.92 -52.83
CA ILE A 220 -25.98 -11.18 -53.56
C ILE A 220 -27.40 -11.34 -54.14
N LEU A 221 -28.43 -11.04 -53.34
CA LEU A 221 -29.83 -11.08 -53.76
C LEU A 221 -30.10 -10.10 -54.92
N GLU A 222 -29.66 -8.84 -54.77
CA GLU A 222 -29.90 -7.78 -55.76
C GLU A 222 -29.17 -8.00 -57.08
N LYS A 223 -27.96 -8.58 -57.06
CA LYS A 223 -27.10 -8.72 -58.25
C LYS A 223 -27.15 -10.09 -58.91
N TYR A 224 -27.32 -11.16 -58.13
CA TYR A 224 -27.26 -12.53 -58.64
C TYR A 224 -28.59 -13.29 -58.51
N GLY A 225 -29.60 -12.67 -57.88
CA GLY A 225 -30.97 -13.18 -57.81
C GLY A 225 -31.24 -14.11 -56.62
N ALA A 226 -32.53 -14.38 -56.41
CA ALA A 226 -33.04 -15.11 -55.24
C ALA A 226 -32.47 -16.52 -55.09
N ASN A 227 -32.24 -17.22 -56.21
CA ASN A 227 -31.77 -18.59 -56.20
C ASN A 227 -30.33 -18.73 -55.67
N LEU A 228 -29.40 -17.89 -56.15
CA LEU A 228 -28.02 -17.92 -55.67
C LEU A 228 -27.92 -17.40 -54.23
N HIS A 229 -28.72 -16.39 -53.89
CA HIS A 229 -28.86 -15.92 -52.51
C HIS A 229 -29.31 -17.04 -51.56
N GLN A 230 -30.30 -17.85 -51.94
CA GLN A 230 -30.78 -18.96 -51.12
C GLN A 230 -29.68 -20.01 -50.89
N VAL A 231 -28.90 -20.34 -51.92
CA VAL A 231 -27.76 -21.25 -51.77
C VAL A 231 -26.74 -20.70 -50.79
N VAL A 232 -26.40 -19.41 -50.87
CA VAL A 232 -25.47 -18.76 -49.93
C VAL A 232 -26.03 -18.78 -48.50
N MET A 233 -27.32 -18.51 -48.31
CA MET A 233 -27.98 -18.59 -47.01
C MET A 233 -27.96 -20.01 -46.43
N ASP A 234 -28.17 -21.03 -47.26
CA ASP A 234 -28.08 -22.44 -46.85
C ASP A 234 -26.64 -22.81 -46.44
N LEU A 235 -25.64 -22.36 -47.22
CA LEU A 235 -24.23 -22.54 -46.87
C LEU A 235 -23.85 -21.81 -45.57
N GLN A 236 -24.40 -20.62 -45.31
CA GLN A 236 -24.16 -19.87 -44.07
C GLN A 236 -24.68 -20.59 -42.82
N LYS A 237 -25.84 -21.24 -42.91
CA LYS A 237 -26.37 -22.09 -41.81
C LYS A 237 -25.44 -23.26 -41.51
N ASP A 238 -24.79 -23.77 -42.54
CA ASP A 238 -23.91 -24.93 -42.51
C ASP A 238 -22.50 -24.64 -41.98
N VAL A 239 -22.16 -23.35 -41.78
CA VAL A 239 -20.85 -22.91 -41.31
C VAL A 239 -20.53 -23.40 -39.89
N SER A 240 -21.56 -23.56 -39.04
CA SER A 240 -21.39 -23.99 -37.66
C SER A 240 -21.66 -25.49 -37.53
N GLY A 241 -20.63 -26.26 -37.14
CA GLY A 241 -20.77 -27.66 -36.72
C GLY A 241 -20.74 -28.72 -37.83
N LYS A 242 -20.66 -28.37 -39.11
CA LYS A 242 -20.42 -29.35 -40.19
C LYS A 242 -18.94 -29.66 -40.38
N LYS A 243 -18.64 -30.93 -40.61
CA LYS A 243 -17.31 -31.40 -41.00
C LYS A 243 -17.05 -31.01 -42.45
N ILE A 244 -15.94 -30.30 -42.67
CA ILE A 244 -15.46 -29.96 -44.02
C ILE A 244 -15.04 -31.25 -44.74
N ARG A 245 -15.50 -31.42 -45.98
CA ARG A 245 -15.19 -32.59 -46.83
C ARG A 245 -13.73 -32.53 -47.29
N SER A 246 -13.15 -33.70 -47.61
CA SER A 246 -11.77 -33.75 -48.09
C SER A 246 -11.64 -33.13 -49.48
N TYR A 247 -10.44 -32.71 -49.87
CA TYR A 247 -10.16 -32.27 -51.25
C TYR A 247 -10.65 -33.26 -52.30
N ASN A 248 -10.47 -34.57 -52.09
CA ASN A 248 -10.88 -35.58 -53.07
C ASN A 248 -12.41 -35.60 -53.26
N ASP A 249 -13.17 -35.56 -52.16
CA ASP A 249 -14.64 -35.57 -52.20
C ASP A 249 -15.20 -34.26 -52.78
N ALA A 250 -14.59 -33.14 -52.40
CA ALA A 250 -14.95 -31.82 -52.90
C ALA A 250 -14.65 -31.71 -54.40
N LEU A 251 -13.48 -32.19 -54.86
CA LEU A 251 -13.13 -32.18 -56.28
C LEU A 251 -14.14 -32.98 -57.10
N GLN A 252 -14.45 -34.21 -56.69
CA GLN A 252 -15.43 -35.05 -57.39
C GLN A 252 -16.79 -34.35 -57.55
N THR A 253 -17.21 -33.62 -56.52
CA THR A 253 -18.49 -32.90 -56.51
C THR A 253 -18.41 -31.65 -57.38
N PHE A 254 -17.32 -30.89 -57.29
CA PHE A 254 -17.09 -29.67 -58.08
C PHE A 254 -17.01 -29.95 -59.59
N GLU A 255 -16.44 -31.09 -59.99
CA GLU A 255 -16.36 -31.51 -61.40
C GLU A 255 -17.74 -31.60 -62.07
N GLN A 256 -18.79 -31.93 -61.32
CA GLN A 256 -20.16 -32.02 -61.84
C GLN A 256 -20.67 -30.67 -62.36
N VAL A 257 -20.28 -29.56 -61.71
CA VAL A 257 -20.60 -28.20 -62.13
C VAL A 257 -19.61 -27.72 -63.19
N ARG A 258 -18.31 -27.95 -62.97
CA ARG A 258 -17.25 -27.44 -63.85
C ARG A 258 -17.34 -27.99 -65.28
N THR A 259 -17.65 -29.27 -65.42
CA THR A 259 -17.72 -29.94 -66.74
C THR A 259 -19.01 -29.67 -67.48
N ASN A 260 -19.99 -29.02 -66.85
CA ASN A 260 -21.24 -28.61 -67.46
C ASN A 260 -20.96 -27.71 -68.68
N PRO A 261 -21.39 -28.07 -69.90
CA PRO A 261 -21.18 -27.26 -71.09
C PRO A 261 -21.68 -25.83 -70.97
N LYS A 262 -22.72 -25.58 -70.16
CA LYS A 262 -23.28 -24.25 -69.91
C LYS A 262 -22.51 -23.43 -68.87
N ALA A 263 -21.67 -24.09 -68.07
CA ALA A 263 -20.74 -23.42 -67.16
C ALA A 263 -19.42 -23.03 -67.86
N ARG A 264 -19.21 -23.46 -69.11
CA ARG A 264 -17.99 -23.15 -69.87
C ARG A 264 -18.03 -21.72 -70.39
N LEU A 265 -17.01 -20.95 -69.99
CA LEU A 265 -16.77 -19.61 -70.49
C LEU A 265 -16.14 -19.67 -71.89
N SER A 266 -16.48 -18.71 -72.75
CA SER A 266 -15.77 -18.52 -74.02
C SER A 266 -14.34 -18.04 -73.76
N ALA A 267 -13.45 -18.15 -74.75
CA ALA A 267 -12.08 -17.65 -74.61
C ALA A 267 -12.03 -16.14 -74.30
N GLN A 268 -13.00 -15.37 -74.82
CA GLN A 268 -13.13 -13.94 -74.54
C GLN A 268 -13.59 -13.69 -73.09
N ASP A 269 -14.61 -14.42 -72.63
CA ASP A 269 -15.12 -14.29 -71.27
C ASP A 269 -14.09 -14.73 -70.23
N THR A 270 -13.35 -15.81 -70.51
CA THR A 270 -12.25 -16.26 -69.64
C THR A 270 -11.17 -15.19 -69.50
N ARG A 271 -10.78 -14.52 -70.59
CA ARG A 271 -9.81 -13.40 -70.52
C ARG A 271 -10.36 -12.25 -69.69
N ALA A 272 -11.62 -11.85 -69.93
CA ALA A 272 -12.26 -10.78 -69.17
C ALA A 272 -12.31 -11.07 -67.66
N VAL A 273 -12.60 -12.33 -67.28
CA VAL A 273 -12.59 -12.77 -65.87
C VAL A 273 -11.19 -12.73 -65.29
N VAL A 274 -10.18 -13.22 -66.02
CA VAL A 274 -8.78 -13.19 -65.59
C VAL A 274 -8.29 -11.75 -65.42
N ASP A 275 -8.63 -10.84 -66.33
CA ASP A 275 -8.24 -9.43 -66.24
C ASP A 275 -8.92 -8.75 -65.05
N ALA A 276 -10.21 -9.01 -64.82
CA ALA A 276 -10.93 -8.51 -63.64
C ALA A 276 -10.34 -9.04 -62.32
N LEU A 277 -9.97 -10.33 -62.27
CA LEU A 277 -9.32 -10.92 -61.10
C LEU A 277 -7.92 -10.35 -60.86
N ASN A 278 -7.14 -10.05 -61.91
CA ASN A 278 -5.83 -9.41 -61.77
C ASN A 278 -5.94 -7.93 -61.37
N ALA A 279 -7.03 -7.26 -61.75
CA ALA A 279 -7.33 -5.88 -61.38
C ALA A 279 -7.91 -5.71 -59.96
N LEU A 280 -8.25 -6.82 -59.28
CA LEU A 280 -8.72 -6.78 -57.89
C LEU A 280 -7.67 -6.18 -56.97
N ASP A 281 -8.08 -5.20 -56.17
CA ASP A 281 -7.27 -4.76 -55.05
C ASP A 281 -7.21 -5.86 -53.98
N LYS A 282 -6.05 -6.51 -53.91
CA LYS A 282 -5.75 -7.62 -53.00
C LYS A 282 -5.98 -7.24 -51.54
N ALA A 283 -5.66 -5.99 -51.15
CA ALA A 283 -5.85 -5.51 -49.79
C ALA A 283 -7.33 -5.37 -49.42
N THR A 284 -8.14 -4.77 -50.29
CA THR A 284 -9.59 -4.66 -50.12
C THR A 284 -10.25 -6.03 -50.07
N TYR A 285 -9.83 -6.98 -50.92
CA TYR A 285 -10.32 -8.35 -50.87
C TYR A 285 -10.03 -8.99 -49.50
N ALA A 286 -8.79 -8.92 -49.02
CA ALA A 286 -8.43 -9.49 -47.72
C ALA A 286 -9.18 -8.79 -46.55
N ASP A 287 -9.43 -7.48 -46.61
CA ASP A 287 -10.24 -6.79 -45.61
C ASP A 287 -11.68 -7.31 -45.61
N ASN A 288 -12.30 -7.44 -46.79
CA ASN A 288 -13.65 -7.98 -46.94
C ASN A 288 -13.75 -9.41 -46.42
N VAL A 289 -12.76 -10.26 -46.74
CA VAL A 289 -12.66 -11.62 -46.21
C VAL A 289 -12.63 -11.62 -44.68
N ASN A 290 -11.80 -10.77 -44.06
CA ASN A 290 -11.69 -10.73 -42.60
C ASN A 290 -12.97 -10.20 -41.92
N ARG A 291 -13.67 -9.24 -42.53
CA ARG A 291 -14.97 -8.74 -42.03
C ARG A 291 -16.05 -9.82 -42.10
N LEU A 292 -16.15 -10.54 -43.22
CA LEU A 292 -17.07 -11.67 -43.39
C LEU A 292 -16.74 -12.80 -42.42
N ALA A 293 -15.47 -13.18 -42.30
CA ALA A 293 -15.01 -14.25 -41.41
C ALA A 293 -15.39 -13.95 -39.96
N LYS A 294 -15.19 -12.70 -39.50
CA LYS A 294 -15.62 -12.26 -38.17
C LYS A 294 -17.13 -12.34 -37.99
N GLY A 295 -17.91 -12.00 -39.02
CA GLY A 295 -19.37 -12.13 -39.01
C GLY A 295 -19.85 -13.59 -38.97
N PHE A 296 -19.07 -14.51 -39.53
CA PHE A 296 -19.28 -15.96 -39.46
C PHE A 296 -18.69 -16.61 -38.18
N GLY A 297 -18.17 -15.83 -37.24
CA GLY A 297 -17.65 -16.33 -35.96
C GLY A 297 -16.20 -16.85 -35.99
N VAL A 298 -15.46 -16.61 -37.07
CA VAL A 298 -14.04 -16.96 -37.16
C VAL A 298 -13.22 -16.04 -36.26
N THR A 299 -12.33 -16.63 -35.46
CA THR A 299 -11.37 -15.90 -34.62
C THR A 299 -10.04 -15.73 -35.36
N GLY A 300 -9.51 -14.50 -35.39
CA GLY A 300 -8.25 -14.18 -36.08
C GLY A 300 -8.41 -13.66 -37.52
N LYS A 301 -7.29 -13.50 -38.23
CA LYS A 301 -7.25 -13.01 -39.62
C LYS A 301 -6.85 -14.12 -40.58
N ILE A 302 -7.49 -14.18 -41.76
CA ILE A 302 -7.17 -15.11 -42.84
C ILE A 302 -6.04 -14.52 -43.67
N VAL A 303 -4.79 -14.80 -43.29
CA VAL A 303 -3.59 -14.24 -43.94
C VAL A 303 -3.44 -14.72 -45.39
N GLN A 304 -3.91 -15.94 -45.67
CA GLN A 304 -3.87 -16.59 -46.97
C GLN A 304 -4.82 -16.00 -48.01
N ALA A 305 -5.72 -15.06 -47.65
CA ALA A 305 -6.73 -14.52 -48.58
C ALA A 305 -6.13 -14.00 -49.90
N HIS A 306 -4.95 -13.36 -49.86
CA HIS A 306 -4.30 -12.84 -51.06
C HIS A 306 -3.88 -13.92 -52.07
N SER A 307 -3.48 -15.11 -51.61
CA SER A 307 -3.04 -16.21 -52.49
C SER A 307 -4.22 -16.83 -53.25
N VAL A 308 -5.42 -16.72 -52.70
CA VAL A 308 -6.66 -17.27 -53.28
C VAL A 308 -6.92 -16.63 -54.64
N ILE A 309 -6.75 -15.31 -54.78
CA ILE A 309 -6.95 -14.61 -56.06
C ILE A 309 -6.04 -15.18 -57.15
N ASP A 310 -4.75 -15.31 -56.87
CA ASP A 310 -3.77 -15.81 -57.84
C ASP A 310 -4.09 -17.26 -58.25
N LYS A 311 -4.54 -18.08 -57.31
CA LYS A 311 -4.95 -19.47 -57.56
C LYS A 311 -6.28 -19.57 -58.30
N THR A 312 -7.20 -18.63 -58.09
CA THR A 312 -8.43 -18.49 -58.87
C THR A 312 -8.13 -18.11 -60.32
N VAL A 313 -7.16 -17.21 -60.54
CA VAL A 313 -6.67 -16.87 -61.90
C VAL A 313 -6.13 -18.11 -62.62
N VAL A 314 -5.33 -18.94 -61.94
CA VAL A 314 -4.84 -20.22 -62.50
C VAL A 314 -6.00 -21.15 -62.87
N GLY A 315 -7.03 -21.26 -62.02
CA GLY A 315 -8.22 -22.07 -62.28
C GLY A 315 -8.95 -21.67 -63.56
N PHE A 316 -9.18 -20.37 -63.77
CA PHE A 316 -9.85 -19.87 -64.98
C PHE A 316 -8.95 -19.91 -66.23
N ARG A 317 -7.67 -19.54 -66.11
CA ARG A 317 -6.75 -19.44 -67.25
C ARG A 317 -6.31 -20.81 -67.78
N GLU A 318 -5.99 -21.73 -66.88
CA GLU A 318 -5.34 -23.01 -67.20
C GLU A 318 -6.29 -24.20 -67.03
N GLY A 319 -7.48 -23.99 -66.46
CA GLY A 319 -8.38 -25.09 -66.08
C GLY A 319 -7.88 -25.91 -64.88
N ASN A 320 -6.77 -25.50 -64.26
CA ASN A 320 -6.16 -26.20 -63.14
C ASN A 320 -6.68 -25.66 -61.79
N TRP A 321 -7.73 -26.28 -61.27
CA TRP A 321 -8.38 -25.87 -60.01
C TRP A 321 -7.74 -26.46 -58.75
N LYS A 322 -6.84 -27.42 -58.91
CA LYS A 322 -6.20 -28.13 -57.79
C LYS A 322 -5.47 -27.18 -56.81
N PRO A 323 -4.66 -26.19 -57.25
CA PRO A 323 -3.99 -25.28 -56.34
C PRO A 323 -4.95 -24.46 -55.46
N LEU A 324 -6.07 -24.01 -56.04
CA LEU A 324 -7.09 -23.25 -55.33
C LEU A 324 -7.80 -24.13 -54.30
N MET A 325 -8.27 -25.30 -54.70
CA MET A 325 -8.98 -26.21 -53.81
C MET A 325 -8.12 -26.63 -52.60
N LEU A 326 -6.83 -26.91 -52.79
CA LEU A 326 -5.92 -27.20 -51.68
C LEU A 326 -5.73 -26.00 -50.72
N GLU A 327 -5.70 -24.76 -51.25
CA GLU A 327 -5.66 -23.57 -50.39
C GLU A 327 -6.95 -23.43 -49.57
N LEU A 328 -8.10 -23.65 -50.21
CA LEU A 328 -9.40 -23.61 -49.55
C LEU A 328 -9.52 -24.69 -48.46
N GLU A 329 -9.05 -25.90 -48.71
CA GLU A 329 -8.96 -26.97 -47.71
C GLU A 329 -8.06 -26.57 -46.54
N SER A 330 -6.91 -25.94 -46.80
CA SER A 330 -6.01 -25.46 -45.76
C SER A 330 -6.66 -24.38 -44.88
N ILE A 331 -7.32 -23.40 -45.49
CA ILE A 331 -8.05 -22.35 -44.78
C ILE A 331 -9.16 -22.97 -43.93
N ALA A 332 -9.92 -23.89 -44.51
CA ALA A 332 -11.03 -24.55 -43.85
C ALA A 332 -10.54 -25.45 -42.69
N ALA A 333 -9.46 -26.19 -42.86
CA ALA A 333 -8.85 -27.02 -41.82
C ALA A 333 -8.26 -26.19 -40.67
N GLY A 334 -7.66 -25.03 -40.96
CA GLY A 334 -7.04 -24.17 -39.96
C GLY A 334 -8.01 -23.24 -39.22
N MET A 335 -9.06 -22.76 -39.90
CA MET A 335 -9.93 -21.68 -39.40
C MET A 335 -11.43 -21.99 -39.48
N GLY A 336 -11.79 -23.18 -39.96
CA GLY A 336 -13.18 -23.68 -40.03
C GLY A 336 -13.94 -23.26 -41.30
N ALA A 337 -15.16 -23.79 -41.43
CA ALA A 337 -16.02 -23.58 -42.60
C ALA A 337 -16.36 -22.10 -42.84
N GLY A 338 -16.38 -21.28 -41.79
CA GLY A 338 -16.70 -19.85 -41.90
C GLY A 338 -15.61 -19.06 -42.60
N ALA A 339 -14.36 -19.49 -42.43
CA ALA A 339 -13.23 -18.89 -43.11
C ALA A 339 -13.28 -19.19 -44.62
N LEU A 340 -13.59 -20.45 -44.97
CA LEU A 340 -13.83 -20.85 -46.35
C LEU A 340 -14.96 -20.04 -46.99
N LEU A 341 -16.09 -19.92 -46.29
CA LEU A 341 -17.24 -19.15 -46.80
C LEU A 341 -16.89 -17.68 -47.01
N ALA A 342 -16.15 -17.08 -46.06
CA ALA A 342 -15.73 -15.68 -46.16
C ALA A 342 -14.86 -15.40 -47.38
N VAL A 343 -13.90 -16.30 -47.67
CA VAL A 343 -13.03 -16.22 -48.84
C VAL A 343 -13.85 -16.24 -50.14
N ILE A 344 -14.82 -17.15 -50.24
CA ILE A 344 -15.64 -17.27 -51.44
C ILE A 344 -16.67 -16.14 -51.55
N ALA A 345 -17.34 -15.78 -50.46
CA ALA A 345 -18.32 -14.70 -50.45
C ALA A 345 -17.68 -13.33 -50.73
N ALA A 346 -16.39 -13.13 -50.43
CA ALA A 346 -15.70 -11.89 -50.78
C ALA A 346 -15.65 -11.61 -52.30
N TYR A 347 -15.73 -12.65 -53.15
CA TYR A 347 -15.84 -12.50 -54.61
C TYR A 347 -17.19 -11.97 -55.09
N SER A 348 -18.21 -11.99 -54.23
CA SER A 348 -19.52 -11.41 -54.57
C SER A 348 -19.51 -9.88 -54.55
N PHE A 349 -18.52 -9.23 -53.94
CA PHE A 349 -18.38 -7.78 -53.91
C PHE A 349 -17.91 -7.22 -55.29
N PRO A 350 -18.18 -5.94 -55.61
CA PRO A 350 -18.44 -5.42 -56.97
C PRO A 350 -17.36 -5.53 -58.07
N ALA A 351 -16.24 -6.22 -57.86
CA ALA A 351 -15.22 -6.38 -58.89
C ALA A 351 -15.59 -7.38 -60.01
N LEU A 352 -16.47 -8.36 -59.76
CA LEU A 352 -16.82 -9.41 -60.73
C LEU A 352 -18.25 -9.30 -61.30
N ALA A 353 -19.01 -8.25 -60.91
CA ALA A 353 -20.47 -8.19 -61.03
C ALA A 353 -21.02 -7.55 -62.34
N ILE A 354 -20.21 -7.34 -63.38
CA ILE A 354 -20.57 -6.37 -64.45
C ILE A 354 -21.00 -7.02 -65.79
N THR A 355 -21.06 -8.36 -65.92
CA THR A 355 -21.50 -9.02 -67.18
C THR A 355 -22.25 -10.36 -66.94
N VAL A 356 -22.99 -10.87 -67.94
CA VAL A 356 -23.68 -12.20 -67.90
C VAL A 356 -22.73 -13.37 -67.54
N PRO A 357 -21.46 -13.39 -68.00
CA PRO A 357 -20.42 -14.28 -67.48
C PRO A 357 -20.20 -14.20 -65.95
N GLY A 358 -20.45 -13.04 -65.33
CA GLY A 358 -20.24 -12.80 -63.90
C GLY A 358 -21.12 -13.64 -62.98
N ILE A 359 -22.36 -13.97 -63.40
CA ILE A 359 -23.23 -14.86 -62.63
C ILE A 359 -22.69 -16.30 -62.65
N VAL A 360 -22.19 -16.76 -63.80
CA VAL A 360 -21.59 -18.09 -63.95
C VAL A 360 -20.30 -18.20 -63.14
N VAL A 361 -19.46 -17.16 -63.18
CA VAL A 361 -18.21 -17.07 -62.42
C VAL A 361 -18.47 -17.13 -60.92
N VAL A 362 -19.38 -16.31 -60.41
CA VAL A 362 -19.72 -16.29 -58.98
C VAL A 362 -20.43 -17.58 -58.58
N GLY A 363 -21.30 -18.13 -59.42
CA GLY A 363 -21.91 -19.45 -59.23
C GLY A 363 -20.87 -20.57 -59.12
N LEU A 364 -19.84 -20.57 -59.97
CA LEU A 364 -18.75 -21.54 -59.93
C LEU A 364 -17.90 -21.40 -58.66
N LEU A 365 -17.64 -20.17 -58.21
CA LEU A 365 -16.92 -19.93 -56.96
C LEU A 365 -17.74 -20.36 -55.73
N ILE A 366 -19.04 -20.11 -55.72
CA ILE A 366 -19.95 -20.60 -54.66
C ILE A 366 -20.05 -22.13 -54.71
N ALA A 367 -20.00 -22.75 -55.90
CA ALA A 367 -19.93 -24.20 -56.04
C ALA A 367 -18.65 -24.79 -55.44
N LEU A 368 -17.52 -24.08 -55.47
CA LEU A 368 -16.30 -24.49 -54.75
C LEU A 368 -16.52 -24.53 -53.23
N ALA A 369 -17.11 -23.47 -52.65
CA ALA A 369 -17.47 -23.50 -51.22
C ALA A 369 -18.45 -24.64 -50.91
N ALA A 370 -19.49 -24.79 -51.73
CA ALA A 370 -20.49 -25.83 -51.55
C ALA A 370 -19.87 -27.24 -51.65
N ALA A 371 -18.90 -27.47 -52.53
CA ALA A 371 -18.28 -28.79 -52.67
C ALA A 371 -17.61 -29.29 -51.39
N TYR A 372 -17.06 -28.36 -50.60
CA TYR A 372 -16.46 -28.63 -49.29
C TYR A 372 -17.47 -28.76 -48.14
N LEU A 373 -18.69 -28.25 -48.30
CA LEU A 373 -19.67 -28.09 -47.20
C LEU A 373 -20.95 -28.93 -47.38
N SER A 374 -21.48 -29.02 -48.61
CA SER A 374 -22.74 -29.68 -48.94
C SER A 374 -22.80 -30.06 -50.42
N ALA A 375 -22.75 -31.37 -50.71
CA ALA A 375 -22.92 -31.89 -52.07
C ALA A 375 -24.27 -31.48 -52.68
N ASP A 376 -25.34 -31.51 -51.89
CA ASP A 376 -26.69 -31.13 -52.29
C ASP A 376 -26.75 -29.67 -52.78
N ASN A 377 -25.99 -28.77 -52.14
CA ASN A 377 -25.92 -27.38 -52.58
C ASN A 377 -25.16 -27.23 -53.90
N VAL A 378 -24.18 -28.10 -54.20
CA VAL A 378 -23.51 -28.11 -55.51
C VAL A 378 -24.47 -28.54 -56.61
N GLU A 379 -25.31 -29.54 -56.36
CA GLU A 379 -26.32 -30.00 -57.30
C GLU A 379 -27.37 -28.91 -57.59
N LYS A 380 -27.85 -28.21 -56.54
CA LYS A 380 -28.71 -27.04 -56.70
C LYS A 380 -28.06 -25.98 -57.60
N ILE A 381 -26.79 -25.65 -57.38
CA ILE A 381 -26.07 -24.67 -58.22
C ILE A 381 -25.97 -25.15 -59.66
N ASN A 382 -25.68 -26.43 -59.89
CA ASN A 382 -25.60 -27.00 -61.24
C ASN A 382 -26.92 -26.81 -62.01
N THR A 383 -28.05 -27.11 -61.35
CA THR A 383 -29.40 -26.93 -61.92
C THR A 383 -29.72 -25.46 -62.17
N LEU A 384 -29.32 -24.56 -61.28
CA LEU A 384 -29.50 -23.11 -61.48
C LEU A 384 -28.73 -22.59 -62.69
N ILE A 385 -27.48 -23.02 -62.87
CA ILE A 385 -26.70 -22.71 -64.07
C ILE A 385 -27.40 -23.28 -65.31
N LEU A 386 -28.00 -24.48 -65.24
CA LEU A 386 -28.75 -25.05 -66.36
C LEU A 386 -30.00 -24.21 -66.76
N ASP A 387 -30.73 -23.68 -65.77
CA ASP A 387 -32.00 -22.96 -65.95
C ASP A 387 -31.84 -21.49 -66.36
N GLN A 388 -30.82 -20.81 -65.83
CA GLN A 388 -30.56 -19.39 -66.10
C GLN A 388 -30.17 -19.15 -67.57
N PHE A 389 -29.49 -20.13 -68.19
CA PHE A 389 -29.22 -20.12 -69.64
C PHE A 389 -30.44 -20.49 -70.50
N ASN A 390 -31.36 -21.33 -70.00
CA ASN A 390 -32.59 -21.67 -70.74
C ASN A 390 -33.53 -20.45 -70.86
N SER A 391 -33.63 -19.64 -69.80
CA SER A 391 -34.45 -18.42 -69.76
C SER A 391 -33.86 -17.22 -70.51
N ALA A 392 -32.54 -17.17 -70.71
CA ALA A 392 -31.89 -16.18 -71.57
C ALA A 392 -32.09 -16.49 -73.07
N SER A 393 -32.21 -17.76 -73.45
CA SER A 393 -32.41 -18.19 -74.85
C SER A 393 -33.85 -18.00 -75.36
N THR A 394 -34.84 -17.83 -74.47
CA THR A 394 -36.26 -17.67 -74.82
C THR A 394 -36.72 -16.21 -74.91
N LYS A 395 -35.81 -15.24 -74.71
CA LYS A 395 -36.06 -13.80 -74.90
C LYS A 395 -35.29 -13.20 -76.10
N GLY A 396 -34.74 -14.04 -76.97
CA GLY A 396 -34.09 -13.63 -78.22
C GLY A 396 -35.06 -13.62 -79.39
#